data_AF-A0A432FWP3-F1
#
_entry.id   AF-A0A432FWP3-F1
#
_cell.length_a   1.000
_cell.length_b   1.000
_cell.length_c   1.000
_cell.angle_alpha   90.00
_cell.angle_beta   90.00
_cell.angle_gamma   90.00
#
_symmetry.space_group_name_H-M   'P 1'
#
loop_
_entity.id
_entity.type
_entity.pdbx_description
1 polymer ?
#
loop_
_entity_poly.entity_id
_entity_poly.type
_entity_poly.pdbx_seq_one_letter_code
_entity_poly.pdbx_strand_id
1 'polypeptide(L)'
;MELAPEDSLRLNVMLANRPQAVRIDESRMILHALSEKGEMEIPLNPTVKDELYLKWVRELLSTQVLGTPSGYPLHLQRWTRMGHLQLENVAELLLLGEPEAVVAVVYSQDLTDELARRAWWAMEDAENARQMLRVPAVVRGEMGPRLAEWLVEFLPFETEAEKIMDTVTLVLQPGLVGDRIREELWKRARRKNAYYVGFLAALPDQLPEASTASSQYAACAAPLEALAANGNGLAALLLRLFSPSGQQWLKTLKRVLEKQGNQDVVNRVLDVVANHFSPARPEGLADATLEILEQESADWLARNEQAAEILRQCPGLEAQLKAMRVLSGSGYGVVRPVFGKSDAIGTLMRRKLQPVMEPYLAQVDRLLAD
;
A
#
# COMPACT_ATOMS: atom_id res chain seq x y z
N MET A 1 -37.11 -13.11 -23.24
CA MET A 1 -36.95 -12.13 -22.14
C MET A 1 -36.81 -10.79 -22.82
N GLU A 2 -37.61 -9.79 -22.45
CA GLU A 2 -37.75 -8.59 -23.25
C GLU A 2 -37.71 -7.36 -22.34
N LEU A 3 -36.72 -6.49 -22.57
CA LEU A 3 -36.67 -5.14 -22.03
C LEU A 3 -37.83 -4.32 -22.62
N ALA A 4 -38.17 -3.18 -22.01
CA ALA A 4 -39.08 -2.25 -22.64
C ALA A 4 -38.57 -1.90 -24.06
N PRO A 5 -39.43 -1.84 -25.10
CA PRO A 5 -38.98 -1.58 -26.47
C PRO A 5 -38.17 -0.29 -26.63
N GLU A 6 -38.54 0.74 -25.85
CA GLU A 6 -37.83 2.01 -25.80
C GLU A 6 -36.42 1.87 -25.21
N ASP A 7 -36.27 1.16 -24.09
CA ASP A 7 -34.97 0.91 -23.46
C ASP A 7 -34.09 0.06 -24.37
N SER A 8 -34.64 -1.00 -24.96
CA SER A 8 -33.92 -1.85 -25.92
C SER A 8 -33.36 -1.03 -27.08
N LEU A 9 -34.16 -0.13 -27.67
CA LEU A 9 -33.70 0.75 -28.74
C LEU A 9 -32.58 1.69 -28.25
N ARG A 10 -32.79 2.38 -27.12
CA ARG A 10 -31.82 3.34 -26.57
C ARG A 10 -30.48 2.67 -26.22
N LEU A 11 -30.51 1.51 -25.58
CA LEU A 11 -29.32 0.75 -25.20
C LEU A 11 -28.55 0.26 -26.43
N ASN A 12 -29.24 -0.27 -27.45
CA ASN A 12 -28.58 -0.70 -28.69
C ASN A 12 -27.96 0.49 -29.45
N VAL A 13 -28.64 1.65 -29.49
CA VAL A 13 -28.09 2.88 -30.09
C VAL A 13 -26.87 3.36 -29.31
N MET A 14 -26.92 3.32 -27.98
CA MET A 14 -25.78 3.69 -27.13
C MET A 14 -24.57 2.78 -27.40
N LEU A 15 -24.76 1.46 -27.43
CA LEU A 15 -23.69 0.50 -27.72
C LEU A 15 -23.12 0.65 -29.14
N ALA A 16 -23.95 0.96 -30.14
CA ALA A 16 -23.50 1.23 -31.50
C ALA A 16 -22.57 2.46 -31.59
N ASN A 17 -22.70 3.40 -30.65
CA ASN A 17 -21.81 4.57 -30.54
C ASN A 17 -20.50 4.29 -29.77
N ARG A 18 -20.22 3.02 -29.41
CA ARG A 18 -18.97 2.57 -28.79
C ARG A 18 -18.60 3.40 -27.54
N PRO A 19 -19.39 3.30 -26.46
CA PRO A 19 -19.02 3.91 -25.19
C PRO A 19 -17.66 3.38 -24.69
N GLN A 20 -17.03 4.14 -23.80
CA GLN A 20 -15.79 3.80 -23.12
C GLN A 20 -16.02 3.00 -21.83
N ALA A 21 -17.14 3.24 -21.14
CA ALA A 21 -17.54 2.59 -19.90
C ALA A 21 -19.05 2.74 -19.67
N VAL A 22 -19.63 1.84 -18.87
CA VAL A 22 -21.04 1.85 -18.46
C VAL A 22 -21.11 1.68 -16.94
N ARG A 23 -21.96 2.48 -16.29
CA ARG A 23 -22.30 2.37 -14.86
C ARG A 23 -23.82 2.37 -14.73
N ILE A 24 -24.36 1.57 -13.81
CA ILE A 24 -25.80 1.52 -13.56
C ILE A 24 -26.08 2.00 -12.14
N ASP A 25 -26.91 3.04 -12.00
CA ASP A 25 -27.52 3.41 -10.73
C ASP A 25 -28.79 2.57 -10.55
N GLU A 26 -28.65 1.45 -9.84
CA GLU A 26 -29.75 0.51 -9.60
C GLU A 26 -30.90 1.15 -8.79
N SER A 27 -30.60 2.11 -7.92
CA SER A 27 -31.59 2.74 -7.07
C SER A 27 -32.49 3.71 -7.83
N ARG A 28 -31.90 4.42 -8.80
CA ARG A 28 -32.61 5.38 -9.66
C ARG A 28 -33.09 4.75 -10.96
N MET A 29 -32.68 3.52 -11.26
CA MET A 29 -32.91 2.85 -12.53
C MET A 29 -32.41 3.70 -13.71
N ILE A 30 -31.15 4.14 -13.63
CA ILE A 30 -30.50 4.93 -14.68
C ILE A 30 -29.22 4.25 -15.10
N LEU A 31 -29.06 4.04 -16.41
CA LEU A 31 -27.79 3.63 -17.00
C LEU A 31 -27.03 4.87 -17.48
N HIS A 32 -25.78 4.98 -17.05
CA HIS A 32 -24.84 5.99 -17.49
C HIS A 32 -23.83 5.36 -18.45
N ALA A 33 -23.56 6.03 -19.57
CA ALA A 33 -22.54 5.63 -20.54
C ALA A 33 -21.54 6.76 -20.76
N LEU A 34 -20.26 6.45 -20.56
CA LEU A 34 -19.16 7.37 -20.84
C LEU A 34 -18.77 7.28 -22.31
N SER A 35 -18.62 8.41 -22.98
CA SER A 35 -18.11 8.49 -24.36
C SER A 35 -17.03 9.57 -24.46
N GLU A 36 -16.33 9.65 -25.60
CA GLU A 36 -15.39 10.74 -25.88
C GLU A 36 -16.04 12.13 -25.83
N LYS A 37 -17.35 12.22 -26.11
CA LYS A 37 -18.10 13.48 -26.15
C LYS A 37 -18.73 13.85 -24.80
N GLY A 38 -18.58 13.00 -23.79
CA GLY A 38 -19.17 13.17 -22.47
C GLY A 38 -20.07 12.01 -22.06
N GLU A 39 -20.87 12.26 -21.04
CA GLU A 39 -21.75 11.27 -20.39
C GLU A 39 -23.15 11.30 -21.00
N MET A 40 -23.72 10.10 -21.22
CA MET A 40 -25.09 9.89 -21.64
C MET A 40 -25.87 9.17 -20.53
N GLU A 41 -27.04 9.68 -20.19
CA GLU A 41 -27.96 9.06 -19.22
C GLU A 41 -29.14 8.41 -19.95
N ILE A 42 -29.47 7.19 -19.56
CA ILE A 42 -30.57 6.40 -20.10
C ILE A 42 -31.43 5.96 -18.91
N PRO A 43 -32.55 6.66 -18.64
CA PRO A 43 -33.55 6.18 -17.70
C PRO A 43 -34.10 4.84 -18.16
N LEU A 44 -34.13 3.87 -17.25
CA LEU A 44 -34.67 2.52 -17.47
C LEU A 44 -36.12 2.47 -16.99
N ASN A 45 -36.95 1.78 -17.77
CA ASN A 45 -38.38 1.67 -17.57
C ASN A 45 -38.73 0.20 -17.27
N PRO A 46 -38.50 -0.28 -16.04
CA PRO A 46 -38.70 -1.68 -15.70
C PRO A 46 -40.15 -2.13 -15.91
N THR A 47 -40.32 -3.19 -16.69
CA THR A 47 -41.62 -3.84 -16.93
C THR A 47 -41.89 -4.99 -15.95
N VAL A 48 -40.88 -5.35 -15.17
CA VAL A 48 -40.86 -6.41 -14.15
C VAL A 48 -40.15 -5.88 -12.90
N LYS A 49 -39.92 -6.74 -11.89
CA LYS A 49 -39.10 -6.37 -10.74
C LYS A 49 -37.72 -5.88 -11.17
N ASP A 50 -37.26 -4.79 -10.56
CA ASP A 50 -36.01 -4.10 -10.89
C ASP A 50 -34.81 -5.04 -10.98
N GLU A 51 -34.63 -5.94 -10.00
CA GLU A 51 -33.55 -6.94 -10.00
C GLU A 51 -33.53 -7.81 -11.27
N LEU A 52 -34.70 -8.28 -11.71
CA LEU A 52 -34.82 -9.10 -12.92
C LEU A 52 -34.62 -8.25 -14.18
N TYR A 53 -35.09 -7.01 -14.17
CA TYR A 53 -34.92 -6.08 -15.28
C TYR A 53 -33.44 -5.71 -15.49
N LEU A 54 -32.74 -5.36 -14.41
CA LEU A 54 -31.31 -5.08 -14.41
C LEU A 54 -30.51 -6.28 -14.89
N LYS A 55 -30.89 -7.50 -14.50
CA LYS A 55 -30.29 -8.73 -15.03
C LYS A 55 -30.41 -8.80 -16.56
N TRP A 56 -31.58 -8.49 -17.13
CA TRP A 56 -31.75 -8.47 -18.58
C TRP A 56 -30.95 -7.36 -19.27
N VAL A 57 -30.84 -6.19 -18.64
CA VAL A 57 -29.98 -5.10 -19.15
C VAL A 57 -28.53 -5.57 -19.23
N ARG A 58 -28.02 -6.20 -18.17
CA ARG A 58 -26.66 -6.73 -18.11
C ARG A 58 -26.42 -7.90 -19.06
N GLU A 59 -27.42 -8.76 -19.26
CA GLU A 59 -27.38 -9.81 -20.29
C GLU A 59 -27.27 -9.21 -21.70
N LEU A 60 -27.99 -8.12 -22.00
CA LEU A 60 -27.87 -7.39 -23.26
C LEU A 60 -26.45 -6.81 -23.44
N LEU A 61 -25.93 -6.10 -22.43
CA LEU A 61 -24.58 -5.53 -22.46
C LEU A 61 -23.53 -6.62 -22.68
N SER A 62 -23.59 -7.71 -21.90
CA SER A 62 -22.69 -8.86 -22.00
C SER A 62 -22.74 -9.52 -23.39
N THR A 63 -23.94 -9.71 -23.96
CA THR A 63 -24.10 -10.31 -25.29
C THR A 63 -23.41 -9.47 -26.38
N GLN A 64 -23.51 -8.15 -26.29
CA GLN A 64 -22.92 -7.24 -27.27
C GLN A 64 -21.40 -7.13 -27.12
N VAL A 65 -20.90 -7.17 -25.89
CA VAL A 65 -19.46 -7.06 -25.59
C VAL A 65 -18.72 -8.36 -25.87
N LEU A 66 -19.28 -9.51 -25.46
CA LEU A 66 -18.59 -10.80 -25.50
C LEU A 66 -18.97 -11.67 -26.71
N GLY A 67 -20.01 -11.30 -27.46
CA GLY A 67 -20.48 -12.04 -28.63
C GLY A 67 -21.08 -13.42 -28.35
N THR A 68 -21.20 -13.84 -27.08
CA THR A 68 -21.76 -15.15 -26.70
C THR A 68 -23.18 -15.04 -26.11
N PRO A 69 -24.21 -15.68 -26.69
CA PRO A 69 -25.62 -15.59 -26.26
C PRO A 69 -25.95 -16.15 -24.87
N SER A 70 -24.99 -16.76 -24.17
CA SER A 70 -25.20 -17.40 -22.86
C SER A 70 -24.17 -16.96 -21.81
N GLY A 71 -23.49 -15.85 -22.07
CA GLY A 71 -22.27 -15.44 -21.39
C GLY A 71 -22.44 -14.51 -20.19
N TYR A 72 -23.60 -14.49 -19.50
CA TYR A 72 -23.73 -13.75 -18.25
C TYR A 72 -23.20 -14.58 -17.07
N PRO A 73 -22.00 -14.29 -16.54
CA PRO A 73 -21.42 -15.07 -15.46
C PRO A 73 -21.64 -14.29 -14.18
N LEU A 74 -22.54 -14.78 -13.34
CA LEU A 74 -22.78 -14.20 -12.01
C LEU A 74 -21.50 -14.15 -11.14
N HIS A 75 -20.38 -14.78 -11.52
CA HIS A 75 -19.10 -14.71 -10.79
C HIS A 75 -17.88 -14.65 -11.73
N LEU A 76 -17.11 -13.56 -11.63
CA LEU A 76 -15.78 -13.41 -12.25
C LEU A 76 -14.75 -14.46 -11.80
N GLN A 77 -14.92 -15.06 -10.60
CA GLN A 77 -14.02 -16.10 -10.10
C GLN A 77 -13.96 -17.37 -10.98
N ARG A 78 -14.98 -17.61 -11.82
CA ARG A 78 -14.97 -18.72 -12.78
C ARG A 78 -14.24 -18.37 -14.07
N TRP A 79 -14.06 -17.08 -14.37
CA TRP A 79 -13.41 -16.61 -15.59
C TRP A 79 -11.89 -16.72 -15.55
N THR A 80 -11.27 -16.48 -14.39
CA THR A 80 -9.83 -16.70 -14.19
C THR A 80 -9.42 -18.17 -14.26
N ARG A 81 -10.35 -19.13 -14.09
CA ARG A 81 -10.09 -20.58 -14.23
C ARG A 81 -10.32 -21.12 -15.64
N MET A 82 -11.16 -20.49 -16.45
CA MET A 82 -11.32 -20.84 -17.87
C MET A 82 -10.29 -20.06 -18.69
N GLY A 83 -9.04 -20.55 -18.68
CA GLY A 83 -7.85 -19.90 -19.25
C GLY A 83 -7.82 -19.66 -20.76
N HIS A 84 -8.95 -19.36 -21.41
CA HIS A 84 -9.08 -19.17 -22.87
C HIS A 84 -10.13 -18.14 -23.29
N LEU A 85 -10.46 -17.15 -22.46
CA LEU A 85 -10.85 -15.85 -23.01
C LEU A 85 -9.68 -14.91 -22.77
N GLN A 86 -8.76 -14.88 -23.75
CA GLN A 86 -8.10 -13.63 -24.06
C GLN A 86 -9.23 -12.66 -24.41
N LEU A 87 -9.75 -11.94 -23.41
CA LEU A 87 -10.31 -10.63 -23.73
C LEU A 87 -9.12 -9.89 -24.28
N GLU A 88 -9.02 -9.83 -25.62
CA GLU A 88 -7.96 -9.10 -26.32
C GLU A 88 -7.91 -7.64 -25.84
N ASN A 89 -8.97 -7.17 -25.16
CA ASN A 89 -9.05 -5.86 -24.56
C ASN A 89 -9.79 -5.86 -23.20
N VAL A 90 -9.03 -5.85 -22.09
CA VAL A 90 -9.54 -5.71 -20.71
C VAL A 90 -10.46 -4.49 -20.54
N ALA A 91 -10.30 -3.44 -21.35
CA ALA A 91 -11.14 -2.24 -21.28
C ALA A 91 -12.63 -2.51 -21.56
N GLU A 92 -12.96 -3.54 -22.35
CA GLU A 92 -14.33 -3.88 -22.71
C GLU A 92 -15.15 -4.38 -21.50
N LEU A 93 -14.48 -4.87 -20.46
CA LEU A 93 -15.14 -5.24 -19.20
C LEU A 93 -15.89 -4.05 -18.57
N LEU A 94 -15.43 -2.81 -18.80
CA LEU A 94 -16.10 -1.61 -18.30
C LEU A 94 -17.45 -1.36 -18.96
N LEU A 95 -17.80 -2.08 -20.02
CA LEU A 95 -19.09 -1.94 -20.72
C LEU A 95 -20.18 -2.84 -20.13
N LEU A 96 -19.83 -3.73 -19.21
CA LEU A 96 -20.76 -4.71 -18.65
C LEU A 96 -21.76 -4.11 -17.65
N GLY A 97 -21.48 -2.91 -17.11
CA GLY A 97 -22.30 -2.30 -16.07
C GLY A 97 -22.23 -3.06 -14.74
N GLU A 98 -21.16 -3.84 -14.53
CA GLU A 98 -20.95 -4.67 -13.34
C GLU A 98 -19.81 -4.14 -12.47
N PRO A 99 -20.04 -3.95 -11.15
CA PRO A 99 -19.00 -3.55 -10.21
C PRO A 99 -17.78 -4.48 -10.24
N GLU A 100 -17.99 -5.79 -10.29
CA GLU A 100 -16.90 -6.76 -10.27
C GLU A 100 -16.03 -6.64 -11.54
N ALA A 101 -16.63 -6.30 -12.68
CA ALA A 101 -15.90 -6.11 -13.93
C ALA A 101 -14.95 -4.90 -13.82
N VAL A 102 -15.40 -3.82 -13.18
CA VAL A 102 -14.53 -2.67 -12.87
C VAL A 102 -13.37 -3.09 -11.98
N VAL A 103 -13.62 -3.88 -10.91
CA VAL A 103 -12.54 -4.42 -10.05
C VAL A 103 -11.55 -5.24 -10.88
N ALA A 104 -12.01 -6.13 -11.76
CA ALA A 104 -11.12 -6.93 -12.60
C ALA A 104 -10.20 -6.07 -13.49
N VAL A 105 -10.71 -4.96 -14.03
CA VAL A 105 -9.91 -3.98 -14.77
C VAL A 105 -8.87 -3.31 -13.88
N VAL A 106 -9.25 -2.85 -12.70
CA VAL A 106 -8.36 -2.17 -11.75
C VAL A 106 -7.22 -3.08 -11.26
N TYR A 107 -7.45 -4.38 -11.18
CA TYR A 107 -6.44 -5.37 -10.80
C TYR A 107 -5.66 -5.95 -12.01
N SER A 108 -5.92 -5.48 -13.22
CA SER A 108 -5.21 -5.95 -14.42
C SER A 108 -3.74 -5.49 -14.44
N GLN A 109 -2.86 -6.30 -15.02
CA GLN A 109 -1.44 -5.95 -15.19
C GLN A 109 -1.24 -4.85 -16.23
N ASP A 110 -2.17 -4.71 -17.17
CA ASP A 110 -2.14 -3.74 -18.27
C ASP A 110 -2.85 -2.42 -17.93
N LEU A 111 -3.08 -2.13 -16.63
CA LEU A 111 -3.75 -0.90 -16.20
C LEU A 111 -2.93 0.33 -16.61
N THR A 112 -3.49 1.12 -17.52
CA THR A 112 -2.97 2.44 -17.93
C THR A 112 -3.70 3.56 -17.18
N ASP A 113 -3.14 4.78 -17.21
CA ASP A 113 -3.78 5.96 -16.62
C ASP A 113 -5.17 6.23 -17.23
N GLU A 114 -5.29 6.12 -18.55
CA GLU A 114 -6.58 6.30 -19.25
C GLU A 114 -7.59 5.20 -18.89
N LEU A 115 -7.14 3.95 -18.73
CA LEU A 115 -8.01 2.87 -18.28
C LEU A 115 -8.45 3.05 -16.82
N ALA A 116 -7.55 3.52 -15.96
CA ALA A 116 -7.86 3.90 -14.59
C ALA A 116 -8.89 5.04 -14.53
N ARG A 117 -8.80 6.05 -15.41
CA ARG A 117 -9.80 7.14 -15.52
C ARG A 117 -11.19 6.60 -15.83
N ARG A 118 -11.30 5.66 -16.78
CA ARG A 118 -12.59 5.03 -17.16
C ARG A 118 -13.15 4.17 -16.03
N ALA A 119 -12.29 3.36 -15.40
CA ALA A 119 -12.68 2.53 -14.27
C ALA A 119 -13.11 3.37 -13.06
N TRP A 120 -12.39 4.48 -12.79
CA TRP A 120 -12.73 5.43 -11.74
C TRP A 120 -14.10 6.08 -11.97
N TRP A 121 -14.37 6.55 -13.20
CA TRP A 121 -15.68 7.07 -13.57
C TRP A 121 -16.80 6.02 -13.40
N ALA A 122 -16.50 4.76 -13.69
CA ALA A 122 -17.47 3.66 -13.57
C ALA A 122 -17.73 3.25 -12.12
N MET A 123 -16.75 3.39 -11.23
CA MET A 123 -16.90 3.07 -9.80
C MET A 123 -15.84 3.78 -8.94
N GLU A 124 -16.25 4.88 -8.33
CA GLU A 124 -15.45 5.62 -7.34
C GLU A 124 -15.46 4.88 -6.00
N ASP A 125 -14.40 4.12 -5.74
CA ASP A 125 -14.25 3.34 -4.51
C ASP A 125 -12.83 3.47 -3.93
N ALA A 126 -12.73 3.51 -2.61
CA ALA A 126 -11.45 3.71 -1.93
C ALA A 126 -10.45 2.56 -2.16
N GLU A 127 -10.93 1.33 -2.27
CA GLU A 127 -10.06 0.19 -2.57
C GLU A 127 -9.56 0.24 -4.01
N ASN A 128 -10.43 0.61 -4.95
CA ASN A 128 -10.03 0.86 -6.32
C ASN A 128 -8.96 1.96 -6.42
N ALA A 129 -9.16 3.11 -5.76
CA ALA A 129 -8.19 4.19 -5.76
C ALA A 129 -6.83 3.74 -5.19
N ARG A 130 -6.85 2.99 -4.08
CA ARG A 130 -5.62 2.43 -3.50
C ARG A 130 -4.91 1.49 -4.47
N GLN A 131 -5.64 0.60 -5.13
CA GLN A 131 -5.06 -0.34 -6.08
C GLN A 131 -4.49 0.38 -7.32
N MET A 132 -5.22 1.35 -7.87
CA MET A 132 -4.77 2.20 -8.96
C MET A 132 -3.47 2.94 -8.61
N LEU A 133 -3.35 3.48 -7.40
CA LEU A 133 -2.13 4.17 -6.92
C LEU A 133 -0.94 3.24 -6.67
N ARG A 134 -1.10 1.91 -6.71
CA ARG A 134 0.03 0.96 -6.72
C ARG A 134 0.66 0.83 -8.11
N VAL A 135 -0.03 1.29 -9.16
CA VAL A 135 0.42 1.14 -10.54
C VAL A 135 1.22 2.37 -10.99
N PRO A 136 2.52 2.24 -11.32
CA PRO A 136 3.36 3.39 -11.64
C PRO A 136 2.89 4.21 -12.85
N ALA A 137 2.20 3.59 -13.80
CA ALA A 137 1.63 4.29 -14.96
C ALA A 137 0.54 5.29 -14.55
N VAL A 138 -0.30 4.93 -13.56
CA VAL A 138 -1.36 5.79 -13.02
C VAL A 138 -0.77 6.89 -12.13
N VAL A 139 0.20 6.54 -11.28
CA VAL A 139 0.86 7.51 -10.39
C VAL A 139 1.52 8.65 -11.17
N ARG A 140 2.12 8.33 -12.33
CA ARG A 140 2.76 9.33 -13.21
C ARG A 140 1.78 10.07 -14.12
N GLY A 141 0.55 9.58 -14.25
CA GLY A 141 -0.48 10.15 -15.11
C GLY A 141 -1.35 11.18 -14.41
N GLU A 142 -2.46 11.55 -15.04
CA GLU A 142 -3.39 12.55 -14.50
C GLU A 142 -4.23 12.01 -13.33
N MET A 143 -4.45 10.68 -13.29
CA MET A 143 -5.25 10.08 -12.24
C MET A 143 -4.51 10.05 -10.90
N GLY A 144 -3.18 9.95 -10.88
CA GLY A 144 -2.39 9.89 -9.66
C GLY A 144 -2.77 10.98 -8.64
N PRO A 145 -2.60 12.27 -8.96
CA PRO A 145 -2.96 13.36 -8.06
C PRO A 145 -4.45 13.38 -7.67
N ARG A 146 -5.35 13.09 -8.62
CA ARG A 146 -6.81 13.09 -8.38
C ARG A 146 -7.21 12.01 -7.37
N LEU A 147 -6.71 10.80 -7.55
CA LEU A 147 -6.98 9.68 -6.64
C LEU A 147 -6.37 9.95 -5.26
N ALA A 148 -5.18 10.54 -5.21
CA ALA A 148 -4.53 10.88 -3.95
C ALA A 148 -5.30 11.96 -3.17
N GLU A 149 -5.77 13.01 -3.85
CA GLU A 149 -6.61 14.06 -3.25
C GLU A 149 -7.90 13.47 -2.70
N TRP A 150 -8.62 12.68 -3.50
CA TRP A 150 -9.84 12.01 -3.06
C TRP A 150 -9.60 11.11 -1.83
N LEU A 151 -8.52 10.32 -1.84
CA LEU A 151 -8.17 9.45 -0.71
C LEU A 151 -7.82 10.24 0.56
N VAL A 152 -7.20 11.41 0.45
CA VAL A 152 -6.92 12.29 1.59
C VAL A 152 -8.22 12.83 2.21
N GLU A 153 -9.20 13.19 1.37
CA GLU A 153 -10.54 13.61 1.80
C GLU A 153 -11.33 12.46 2.43
N PHE A 154 -11.16 11.24 1.90
CA PHE A 154 -11.80 10.03 2.42
C PHE A 154 -11.20 9.52 3.74
N LEU A 155 -9.90 9.75 3.96
CA LEU A 155 -9.14 9.21 5.10
C LEU A 155 -9.73 9.46 6.51
N PRO A 156 -10.42 10.57 6.83
CA PRO A 156 -11.11 10.76 8.10
C PRO A 156 -12.20 9.71 8.38
N PHE A 157 -12.82 9.16 7.33
CA PHE A 157 -13.86 8.13 7.42
C PHE A 157 -13.28 6.72 7.52
N GLU A 158 -11.98 6.55 7.23
CA GLU A 158 -11.31 5.27 7.32
C GLU A 158 -11.09 4.84 8.78
N THR A 159 -11.49 3.60 9.07
CA THR A 159 -11.46 3.03 10.43
C THR A 159 -10.42 1.93 10.59
N GLU A 160 -10.14 1.21 9.50
CA GLU A 160 -9.21 0.09 9.51
C GLU A 160 -7.76 0.59 9.50
N ALA A 161 -6.95 0.13 10.47
CA ALA A 161 -5.57 0.61 10.60
C ALA A 161 -4.73 0.27 9.36
N GLU A 162 -4.92 -0.92 8.78
CA GLU A 162 -4.28 -1.35 7.54
C GLU A 162 -4.55 -0.39 6.39
N LYS A 163 -5.84 -0.08 6.14
CA LYS A 163 -6.26 0.85 5.09
C LYS A 163 -5.73 2.26 5.30
N ILE A 164 -5.65 2.73 6.55
CA ILE A 164 -5.02 4.02 6.89
C ILE A 164 -3.53 4.00 6.51
N MET A 165 -2.78 2.98 6.95
CA MET A 165 -1.34 2.87 6.68
C MET A 165 -1.06 2.84 5.18
N ASP A 166 -1.82 2.02 4.46
CA ASP A 166 -1.67 1.86 3.02
C ASP A 166 -2.03 3.14 2.27
N THR A 167 -3.15 3.78 2.63
CA THR A 167 -3.53 5.06 2.01
C THR A 167 -2.47 6.12 2.24
N VAL A 168 -2.00 6.31 3.48
CA VAL A 168 -0.94 7.29 3.78
C VAL A 168 0.34 6.97 3.01
N THR A 169 0.72 5.70 2.89
CA THR A 169 1.88 5.30 2.08
C THR A 169 1.71 5.69 0.62
N LEU A 170 0.54 5.40 0.04
CA LEU A 170 0.25 5.60 -1.38
C LEU A 170 0.16 7.08 -1.75
N VAL A 171 -0.50 7.91 -0.94
CA VAL A 171 -0.65 9.34 -1.25
C VAL A 171 0.64 10.14 -1.03
N LEU A 172 1.57 9.63 -0.22
CA LEU A 172 2.88 10.25 0.00
C LEU A 172 3.93 9.91 -1.08
N GLN A 173 3.55 9.17 -2.13
CA GLN A 173 4.42 8.97 -3.28
C GLN A 173 4.83 10.32 -3.91
N PRO A 174 6.03 10.41 -4.50
CA PRO A 174 6.55 11.65 -5.06
C PRO A 174 5.57 12.29 -6.07
N GLY A 175 5.27 13.58 -5.87
CA GLY A 175 4.45 14.38 -6.77
C GLY A 175 2.92 14.27 -6.61
N LEU A 176 2.41 13.37 -5.76
CA LEU A 176 0.96 13.20 -5.59
C LEU A 176 0.32 14.23 -4.66
N VAL A 177 1.00 14.60 -3.58
CA VAL A 177 0.50 15.58 -2.60
C VAL A 177 1.56 16.62 -2.27
N GLY A 178 1.11 17.86 -2.03
CA GLY A 178 1.97 18.97 -1.61
C GLY A 178 2.29 18.97 -0.11
N ASP A 179 3.23 19.83 0.28
CA ASP A 179 3.73 19.91 1.67
C ASP A 179 2.64 20.23 2.69
N ARG A 180 1.63 21.05 2.33
CA ARG A 180 0.49 21.35 3.21
C ARG A 180 -0.25 20.08 3.63
N ILE A 181 -0.60 19.23 2.66
CA ILE A 181 -1.31 17.97 2.92
C ILE A 181 -0.42 17.03 3.74
N ARG A 182 0.88 16.96 3.40
CA ARG A 182 1.87 16.17 4.15
C ARG A 182 1.91 16.58 5.62
N GLU A 183 1.98 17.87 5.93
CA GLU A 183 1.95 18.37 7.30
C GLU A 183 0.64 18.06 8.04
N GLU A 184 -0.50 18.17 7.34
CA GLU A 184 -1.81 17.85 7.92
C GLU A 184 -1.93 16.37 8.28
N LEU A 185 -1.50 15.47 7.40
CA LEU A 185 -1.43 14.04 7.66
C LEU A 185 -0.49 13.74 8.83
N TRP A 186 0.66 14.40 8.90
CA TRP A 186 1.60 14.25 10.02
C TRP A 186 0.99 14.70 11.35
N LYS A 187 0.28 15.83 11.39
CA LYS A 187 -0.43 16.30 12.59
C LYS A 187 -1.47 15.28 13.07
N ARG A 188 -2.19 14.62 12.14
CA ARG A 188 -3.17 13.57 12.46
C ARG A 188 -2.52 12.32 13.07
N ALA A 189 -1.28 12.03 12.72
CA ALA A 189 -0.54 10.88 13.24
C ALA A 189 -0.36 10.89 14.77
N ARG A 190 -0.38 12.07 15.40
CA ARG A 190 -0.37 12.20 16.88
C ARG A 190 -1.54 11.50 17.57
N ARG A 191 -2.69 11.37 16.89
CA ARG A 191 -3.90 10.72 17.41
C ARG A 191 -4.03 9.28 16.94
N LYS A 192 -3.66 9.00 15.69
CA LYS A 192 -3.74 7.66 15.06
C LYS A 192 -2.36 7.23 14.56
N ASN A 193 -1.69 6.35 15.31
CA ASN A 193 -0.33 5.90 15.01
C ASN A 193 -0.15 5.23 13.64
N ALA A 194 -1.22 4.66 13.06
CA ALA A 194 -1.22 4.11 11.70
C ALA A 194 -0.66 5.11 10.66
N TYR A 195 -0.93 6.40 10.82
CA TYR A 195 -0.37 7.41 9.90
C TYR A 195 1.16 7.42 9.95
N TYR A 196 1.77 7.34 11.14
CA TYR A 196 3.24 7.31 11.24
C TYR A 196 3.84 6.13 10.50
N VAL A 197 3.19 4.96 10.49
CA VAL A 197 3.69 3.79 9.75
C VAL A 197 3.70 4.07 8.25
N GLY A 198 2.66 4.71 7.72
CA GLY A 198 2.64 5.12 6.31
C GLY A 198 3.75 6.12 5.97
N PHE A 199 4.06 7.06 6.88
CA PHE A 199 5.20 7.96 6.73
C PHE A 199 6.55 7.25 6.77
N LEU A 200 6.74 6.32 7.72
CA LEU A 200 7.98 5.53 7.84
C LEU A 200 8.24 4.70 6.58
N ALA A 201 7.17 4.22 5.93
CA ALA A 201 7.23 3.45 4.70
C ALA A 201 7.52 4.32 3.46
N ALA A 202 6.82 5.45 3.31
CA ALA A 202 6.88 6.26 2.10
C ALA A 202 8.04 7.26 2.07
N LEU A 203 8.39 7.86 3.22
CA LEU A 203 9.33 8.98 3.31
C LEU A 203 10.43 8.72 4.35
N PRO A 204 11.23 7.64 4.21
CA PRO A 204 12.22 7.26 5.21
C PRO A 204 13.24 8.37 5.54
N ASP A 205 13.56 9.21 4.55
CA ASP A 205 14.58 10.27 4.65
C ASP A 205 14.00 11.69 4.64
N GLN A 206 12.67 11.84 4.58
CA GLN A 206 11.98 13.12 4.34
C GLN A 206 10.80 13.34 5.30
N LEU A 207 10.89 12.83 6.52
CA LEU A 207 9.86 13.04 7.53
C LEU A 207 9.73 14.55 7.86
N PRO A 208 8.51 15.09 8.11
CA PRO A 208 8.29 16.53 8.30
C PRO A 208 8.93 17.15 9.56
N GLU A 209 9.29 16.36 10.56
CA GLU A 209 9.92 16.83 11.80
C GLU A 209 11.45 16.82 11.65
N ALA A 210 12.12 17.86 12.14
CA ALA A 210 13.58 17.90 12.18
C ALA A 210 14.12 17.20 13.43
N SER A 211 15.25 16.52 13.29
CA SER A 211 16.05 16.00 14.40
C SER A 211 17.50 16.43 14.26
N THR A 212 18.26 16.34 15.35
CA THR A 212 19.72 16.41 15.31
C THR A 212 20.30 15.11 14.79
N ALA A 213 21.49 15.19 14.18
CA ALA A 213 22.29 14.03 13.85
C ALA A 213 22.74 13.30 15.14
N SER A 214 23.16 12.05 14.99
CA SER A 214 23.77 11.28 16.06
C SER A 214 25.10 11.91 16.49
N SER A 215 25.46 11.74 17.77
CA SER A 215 26.78 12.13 18.31
C SER A 215 27.92 11.39 17.60
N GLN A 216 27.68 10.19 17.06
CA GLN A 216 28.65 9.43 16.28
C GLN A 216 28.79 9.94 14.83
N TYR A 217 27.83 10.72 14.32
CA TYR A 217 27.81 11.18 12.93
C TYR A 217 29.06 11.99 12.57
N ALA A 218 29.42 12.99 13.38
CA ALA A 218 30.54 13.88 13.08
C ALA A 218 31.89 13.13 13.00
N ALA A 219 32.08 12.10 13.83
CA ALA A 219 33.32 11.32 13.87
C ALA A 219 33.38 10.25 12.77
N CYS A 220 32.22 9.69 12.39
CA CYS A 220 32.17 8.53 11.49
C CYS A 220 31.72 8.88 10.06
N ALA A 221 31.19 10.08 9.79
CA ALA A 221 30.62 10.42 8.49
C ALA A 221 31.61 10.26 7.33
N ALA A 222 32.77 10.93 7.37
CA ALA A 222 33.73 10.88 6.26
C ALA A 222 34.28 9.45 6.00
N PRO A 223 34.66 8.66 7.01
CA PRO A 223 35.02 7.26 6.79
C PRO A 223 33.86 6.42 6.22
N LEU A 224 32.64 6.57 6.76
CA LEU A 224 31.47 5.82 6.28
C LEU A 224 31.10 6.19 4.84
N GLU A 225 31.22 7.47 4.47
CA GLU A 225 31.03 7.96 3.09
C GLU A 225 32.03 7.31 2.12
N ALA A 226 33.31 7.25 2.50
CA ALA A 226 34.33 6.60 1.68
C ALA A 226 34.07 5.10 1.51
N LEU A 227 33.66 4.41 2.57
CA LEU A 227 33.29 2.99 2.51
C LEU A 227 32.03 2.76 1.67
N ALA A 228 31.01 3.61 1.83
CA ALA A 228 29.77 3.54 1.06
C ALA A 228 30.04 3.74 -0.44
N ALA A 229 30.90 4.69 -0.80
CA ALA A 229 31.32 4.93 -2.18
C ALA A 229 32.04 3.72 -2.80
N ASN A 230 32.69 2.89 -1.98
CA ASN A 230 33.34 1.64 -2.37
C ASN A 230 32.40 0.41 -2.34
N GLY A 231 31.09 0.61 -2.19
CA GLY A 231 30.10 -0.47 -2.24
C GLY A 231 29.79 -1.13 -0.89
N ASN A 232 30.25 -0.57 0.23
CA ASN A 232 29.89 -1.05 1.55
C ASN A 232 28.46 -0.59 1.92
N GLY A 233 27.47 -1.46 1.69
CA GLY A 233 26.06 -1.17 1.93
C GLY A 233 25.71 -0.96 3.41
N LEU A 234 26.46 -1.57 4.32
CA LEU A 234 26.32 -1.33 5.76
C LEU A 234 26.75 0.08 6.14
N ALA A 235 27.84 0.57 5.55
CA ALA A 235 28.34 1.92 5.80
C ALA A 235 27.34 2.98 5.30
N ALA A 236 26.76 2.76 4.12
CA ALA A 236 25.70 3.61 3.58
C ALA A 236 24.47 3.65 4.52
N LEU A 237 24.06 2.49 5.03
CA LEU A 237 22.94 2.40 5.98
C LEU A 237 23.25 3.11 7.31
N LEU A 238 24.44 2.90 7.90
CA LEU A 238 24.85 3.61 9.11
C LEU A 238 24.89 5.12 8.92
N LEU A 239 25.48 5.59 7.83
CA LEU A 239 25.54 7.02 7.50
C LEU A 239 24.13 7.61 7.44
N ARG A 240 23.19 6.92 6.77
CA ARG A 240 21.78 7.33 6.71
C ARG A 240 21.15 7.39 8.09
N LEU A 241 21.31 6.34 8.91
CA LEU A 241 20.73 6.26 10.27
C LEU A 241 21.27 7.34 11.21
N PHE A 242 22.55 7.69 11.11
CA PHE A 242 23.17 8.71 11.94
C PHE A 242 22.88 10.14 11.49
N SER A 243 22.39 10.33 10.25
CA SER A 243 22.01 11.64 9.75
C SER A 243 20.80 12.24 10.51
N PRO A 244 20.54 13.56 10.40
CA PRO A 244 19.36 14.19 10.96
C PRO A 244 18.03 13.51 10.59
N SER A 245 17.85 13.12 9.33
CA SER A 245 16.63 12.46 8.86
C SER A 245 16.52 11.02 9.39
N GLY A 246 17.62 10.27 9.41
CA GLY A 246 17.65 8.93 9.98
C GLY A 246 17.33 8.92 11.48
N GLN A 247 17.83 9.89 12.23
CA GLN A 247 17.49 10.06 13.64
C GLN A 247 16.01 10.41 13.84
N GLN A 248 15.42 11.23 12.96
CA GLN A 248 13.98 11.47 13.00
C GLN A 248 13.19 10.20 12.70
N TRP A 249 13.65 9.39 11.74
CA TRP A 249 13.01 8.12 11.40
C TRP A 249 13.03 7.16 12.59
N LEU A 250 14.17 6.99 13.25
CA LEU A 250 14.31 6.14 14.44
C LEU A 250 13.43 6.64 15.62
N LYS A 251 13.38 7.96 15.86
CA LYS A 251 12.49 8.55 16.88
C LYS A 251 11.02 8.29 16.58
N THR A 252 10.64 8.38 15.31
CA THR A 252 9.28 8.12 14.86
C THR A 252 8.94 6.63 14.98
N LEU A 253 9.87 5.75 14.59
CA LEU A 253 9.75 4.30 14.80
C LEU A 253 9.53 3.98 16.28
N LYS A 254 10.38 4.50 17.17
CA LYS A 254 10.24 4.32 18.62
C LYS A 254 8.86 4.76 19.11
N ARG A 255 8.39 5.93 18.68
CA ARG A 255 7.04 6.45 19.03
C ARG A 255 5.90 5.51 18.63
N VAL A 256 6.00 4.87 17.46
CA VAL A 256 5.01 3.86 17.01
C VAL A 256 5.09 2.62 17.88
N LEU A 257 6.31 2.11 18.09
CA LEU A 257 6.58 0.89 18.84
C LEU A 257 6.31 1.04 20.34
N GLU A 258 6.25 2.22 20.93
CA GLU A 258 5.86 2.38 22.35
C GLU A 258 4.34 2.37 22.56
N LYS A 259 3.57 2.58 21.48
CA LYS A 259 2.12 2.77 21.54
C LYS A 259 1.38 1.78 20.63
N GLN A 260 1.56 0.48 20.85
CA GLN A 260 0.95 -0.58 20.02
C GLN A 260 -0.50 -0.86 20.43
N GLY A 261 -1.48 -0.47 19.63
CA GLY A 261 -2.91 -0.73 19.92
C GLY A 261 -3.55 -1.86 19.12
N ASN A 262 -2.93 -2.24 17.99
CA ASN A 262 -3.51 -3.08 16.95
C ASN A 262 -2.40 -3.96 16.34
N GLN A 263 -2.71 -5.22 16.02
CA GLN A 263 -1.74 -6.20 15.52
C GLN A 263 -1.25 -5.86 14.11
N ASP A 264 -2.13 -5.36 13.23
CA ASP A 264 -1.80 -4.97 11.86
C ASP A 264 -0.75 -3.86 11.85
N VAL A 265 -0.87 -2.87 12.74
CA VAL A 265 0.13 -1.80 12.91
C VAL A 265 1.48 -2.37 13.32
N VAL A 266 1.50 -3.37 14.21
CA VAL A 266 2.73 -4.03 14.66
C VAL A 266 3.37 -4.82 13.53
N ASN A 267 2.61 -5.66 12.83
CA ASN A 267 3.12 -6.44 11.70
C ASN A 267 3.66 -5.51 10.61
N ARG A 268 2.88 -4.49 10.23
CA ARG A 268 3.26 -3.55 9.17
C ARG A 268 4.51 -2.75 9.52
N VAL A 269 4.65 -2.27 10.76
CA VAL A 269 5.86 -1.52 11.15
C VAL A 269 7.09 -2.43 11.18
N LEU A 270 6.96 -3.71 11.57
CA LEU A 270 8.06 -4.67 11.50
C LEU A 270 8.51 -4.92 10.06
N ASP A 271 7.59 -5.04 9.11
CA ASP A 271 7.92 -5.17 7.69
C ASP A 271 8.62 -3.90 7.15
N VAL A 272 8.17 -2.72 7.57
CA VAL A 272 8.81 -1.44 7.23
C VAL A 272 10.23 -1.38 7.77
N VAL A 273 10.47 -1.84 9.00
CA VAL A 273 11.81 -1.94 9.58
C VAL A 273 12.68 -2.92 8.79
N ALA A 274 12.17 -4.13 8.51
CA ALA A 274 12.93 -5.14 7.77
C ALA A 274 13.37 -4.61 6.39
N ASN A 275 12.48 -3.95 5.67
CA ASN A 275 12.78 -3.31 4.38
C ASN A 275 13.81 -2.18 4.53
N HIS A 276 13.66 -1.32 5.55
CA HIS A 276 14.57 -0.20 5.81
C HIS A 276 16.00 -0.67 6.13
N PHE A 277 16.13 -1.81 6.82
CA PHE A 277 17.41 -2.43 7.22
C PHE A 277 17.87 -3.55 6.29
N SER A 278 17.22 -3.76 5.14
CA SER A 278 17.56 -4.84 4.19
C SER A 278 19.03 -4.91 3.74
N PRO A 279 19.83 -3.82 3.65
CA PRO A 279 21.26 -3.93 3.38
C PRO A 279 22.03 -4.78 4.41
N ALA A 280 21.54 -4.89 5.64
CA ALA A 280 22.14 -5.75 6.67
C ALA A 280 21.72 -7.22 6.56
N ARG A 281 20.81 -7.57 5.64
CA ARG A 281 20.33 -8.92 5.36
C ARG A 281 20.04 -9.13 3.86
N PRO A 282 21.07 -9.10 3.02
CA PRO A 282 20.91 -9.25 1.57
C PRO A 282 20.34 -10.62 1.16
N GLU A 283 20.43 -11.63 2.03
CA GLU A 283 19.85 -12.96 1.80
C GLU A 283 18.31 -13.02 1.91
N GLY A 284 17.67 -11.95 2.35
CA GLY A 284 16.21 -11.84 2.47
C GLY A 284 15.66 -11.99 3.88
N LEU A 285 14.33 -11.88 4.02
CA LEU A 285 13.66 -11.83 5.32
C LEU A 285 13.93 -13.09 6.17
N ALA A 286 14.16 -12.88 7.46
CA ALA A 286 14.29 -13.96 8.42
C ALA A 286 12.94 -14.28 9.06
N ASP A 287 12.59 -15.55 9.12
CA ASP A 287 11.46 -16.02 9.93
C ASP A 287 11.97 -16.60 11.27
N ALA A 288 12.38 -15.72 12.18
CA ALA A 288 12.97 -16.10 13.45
C ALA A 288 12.44 -15.25 14.62
N THR A 289 12.54 -15.78 15.84
CA THR A 289 12.24 -15.00 17.05
C THR A 289 13.36 -14.00 17.33
N LEU A 290 13.06 -12.99 18.15
CA LEU A 290 14.05 -11.97 18.50
C LEU A 290 15.31 -12.57 19.13
N GLU A 291 15.17 -13.58 19.99
CA GLU A 291 16.31 -14.21 20.66
C GLU A 291 17.25 -14.89 19.67
N ILE A 292 16.69 -15.53 18.63
CA ILE A 292 17.48 -16.16 17.56
C ILE A 292 18.23 -15.09 16.76
N LEU A 293 17.56 -13.98 16.42
CA LEU A 293 18.19 -12.86 15.70
C LEU A 293 19.33 -12.22 16.52
N GLU A 294 19.15 -12.07 17.83
CA GLU A 294 20.17 -11.54 18.73
C GLU A 294 21.40 -12.44 18.80
N GLN A 295 21.19 -13.76 18.94
CA GLN A 295 22.28 -14.74 18.92
C GLN A 295 23.02 -14.73 17.58
N GLU A 296 22.28 -14.76 16.47
CA GLU A 296 22.81 -14.75 15.11
C GLU A 296 23.64 -13.48 14.81
N SER A 297 23.23 -12.33 15.36
CA SER A 297 23.92 -11.05 15.11
C SER A 297 25.39 -11.04 15.57
N ALA A 298 25.74 -11.79 16.62
CA ALA A 298 27.10 -11.86 17.13
C ALA A 298 28.03 -12.65 16.18
N ASP A 299 27.56 -13.81 15.73
CA ASP A 299 28.28 -14.65 14.76
C ASP A 299 28.39 -13.95 13.41
N TRP A 300 27.33 -13.27 12.98
CA TRP A 300 27.33 -12.46 11.77
C TRP A 300 28.37 -11.35 11.83
N LEU A 301 28.45 -10.59 12.93
CA LEU A 301 29.41 -9.50 13.07
C LEU A 301 30.85 -10.01 12.94
N ALA A 302 31.15 -11.18 13.51
CA ALA A 302 32.48 -11.78 13.47
C ALA A 302 32.92 -12.24 12.07
N ARG A 303 31.97 -12.53 11.17
CA ARG A 303 32.24 -13.08 9.83
C ARG A 303 32.03 -12.06 8.70
N ASN A 304 31.32 -10.96 8.96
CA ASN A 304 30.96 -10.01 7.92
C ASN A 304 32.12 -9.03 7.63
N GLU A 305 32.67 -9.11 6.43
CA GLU A 305 33.81 -8.29 6.00
C GLU A 305 33.50 -6.79 5.95
N GLN A 306 32.30 -6.42 5.52
CA GLN A 306 31.86 -5.01 5.47
C GLN A 306 31.77 -4.41 6.87
N ALA A 307 31.26 -5.18 7.84
CA ALA A 307 31.19 -4.77 9.24
C ALA A 307 32.59 -4.65 9.86
N ALA A 308 33.49 -5.60 9.57
CA ALA A 308 34.87 -5.55 10.03
C ALA A 308 35.64 -4.34 9.46
N GLU A 309 35.35 -3.93 8.21
CA GLU A 309 35.90 -2.73 7.62
C GLU A 309 35.42 -1.44 8.33
N ILE A 310 34.12 -1.36 8.63
CA ILE A 310 33.56 -0.25 9.40
C ILE A 310 34.23 -0.15 10.77
N LEU A 311 34.34 -1.26 11.51
CA LEU A 311 34.94 -1.26 12.85
C LEU A 311 36.43 -0.86 12.86
N ARG A 312 37.17 -1.11 11.77
CA ARG A 312 38.55 -0.64 11.63
C ARG A 312 38.65 0.87 11.51
N GLN A 313 37.68 1.50 10.85
CA GLN A 313 37.68 2.95 10.59
C GLN A 313 36.93 3.74 11.68
N CYS A 314 35.90 3.12 12.27
CA CYS A 314 35.00 3.69 13.26
C CYS A 314 34.81 2.69 14.41
N PRO A 315 35.80 2.59 15.34
CA PRO A 315 35.72 1.65 16.45
C PRO A 315 34.59 2.01 17.42
N GLY A 316 34.02 1.02 18.09
CA GLY A 316 32.93 1.24 19.06
C GLY A 316 31.51 1.16 18.47
N LEU A 317 31.37 0.80 17.19
CA LEU A 317 30.08 0.65 16.50
C LEU A 317 29.51 -0.78 16.53
N GLU A 318 30.07 -1.68 17.35
CA GLU A 318 29.69 -3.09 17.40
C GLU A 318 28.22 -3.27 17.81
N ALA A 319 27.74 -2.45 18.75
CA ALA A 319 26.37 -2.52 19.23
C ALA A 319 25.37 -2.09 18.13
N GLN A 320 25.71 -1.05 17.36
CA GLN A 320 24.90 -0.51 16.27
C GLN A 320 24.83 -1.50 15.12
N LEU A 321 25.96 -2.10 14.73
CA LEU A 321 26.00 -3.10 13.67
C LEU A 321 25.18 -4.35 14.04
N LYS A 322 25.28 -4.82 15.29
CA LYS A 322 24.41 -5.92 15.79
C LYS A 322 22.94 -5.53 15.77
N ALA A 323 22.61 -4.32 16.23
CA ALA A 323 21.23 -3.82 16.22
C ALA A 323 20.66 -3.76 14.79
N MET A 324 21.42 -3.26 13.82
CA MET A 324 21.02 -3.27 12.41
C MET A 324 20.73 -4.69 11.91
N ARG A 325 21.59 -5.65 12.27
CA ARG A 325 21.40 -7.05 11.87
C ARG A 325 20.16 -7.67 12.50
N VAL A 326 19.87 -7.38 13.77
CA VAL A 326 18.64 -7.83 14.43
C VAL A 326 17.41 -7.20 13.76
N LEU A 327 17.41 -5.87 13.59
CA LEU A 327 16.29 -5.13 12.99
C LEU A 327 16.05 -5.50 11.52
N SER A 328 17.07 -5.92 10.77
CA SER A 328 16.90 -6.43 9.41
C SER A 328 16.11 -7.74 9.33
N GLY A 329 16.07 -8.50 10.43
CA GLY A 329 15.29 -9.74 10.56
C GLY A 329 13.87 -9.51 11.09
N SER A 330 13.41 -8.25 11.14
CA SER A 330 12.06 -7.93 11.61
C SER A 330 11.00 -8.59 10.74
N GLY A 331 9.87 -8.94 11.35
CA GLY A 331 8.75 -9.56 10.67
C GLY A 331 7.87 -10.34 11.65
N TYR A 332 6.92 -11.12 11.14
CA TYR A 332 5.99 -11.88 11.97
C TYR A 332 6.71 -12.85 12.95
N GLY A 333 7.86 -13.40 12.57
CA GLY A 333 8.67 -14.28 13.43
C GLY A 333 8.99 -13.69 14.81
N VAL A 334 9.21 -12.37 14.88
CA VAL A 334 9.52 -11.64 16.14
C VAL A 334 8.34 -11.70 17.10
N VAL A 335 7.12 -11.47 16.62
CA VAL A 335 5.90 -11.39 17.45
C VAL A 335 5.12 -12.70 17.54
N ARG A 336 5.48 -13.70 16.72
CA ARG A 336 4.88 -15.04 16.68
C ARG A 336 4.73 -15.70 18.05
N PRO A 337 5.69 -15.63 19.00
CA PRO A 337 5.53 -16.23 20.32
C PRO A 337 4.31 -15.72 21.09
N VAL A 338 3.85 -14.50 20.78
CA VAL A 338 2.70 -13.84 21.39
C VAL A 338 1.46 -13.95 20.50
N PHE A 339 1.55 -13.49 19.25
CA PHE A 339 0.40 -13.43 18.32
C PHE A 339 -0.07 -14.82 17.87
N GLY A 340 0.84 -15.80 17.74
CA GLY A 340 0.46 -17.18 17.44
C GLY A 340 -0.37 -17.85 18.55
N LYS A 341 -0.46 -17.23 19.74
CA LYS A 341 -1.19 -17.76 20.91
C LYS A 341 -2.27 -16.80 21.41
N SER A 342 -2.47 -15.64 20.77
CA SER A 342 -3.40 -14.62 21.26
C SER A 342 -3.86 -13.68 20.16
N ASP A 343 -5.17 -13.47 20.13
CA ASP A 343 -5.90 -12.44 19.37
C ASP A 343 -6.16 -11.17 20.21
N ALA A 344 -5.40 -10.97 21.29
CA ALA A 344 -5.64 -9.86 22.20
C ALA A 344 -5.43 -8.52 21.48
N ILE A 345 -6.24 -7.53 21.85
CA ILE A 345 -6.18 -6.15 21.35
C ILE A 345 -5.95 -5.15 22.50
N GLY A 346 -5.56 -3.92 22.16
CA GLY A 346 -5.43 -2.82 23.11
C GLY A 346 -4.43 -3.09 24.25
N THR A 347 -4.80 -2.74 25.49
CA THR A 347 -3.92 -2.83 26.66
C THR A 347 -3.47 -4.26 26.98
N LEU A 348 -4.34 -5.25 26.77
CA LEU A 348 -3.99 -6.66 27.00
C LEU A 348 -2.93 -7.13 25.99
N MET A 349 -3.07 -6.73 24.72
CA MET A 349 -2.07 -6.99 23.69
C MET A 349 -0.72 -6.40 24.07
N ARG A 350 -0.69 -5.12 24.49
CA ARG A 350 0.55 -4.43 24.91
C ARG A 350 1.27 -5.20 26.02
N ARG A 351 0.54 -5.59 27.07
CA ARG A 351 1.12 -6.34 28.19
C ARG A 351 1.69 -7.69 27.76
N LYS A 352 1.03 -8.39 26.82
CA LYS A 352 1.52 -9.67 26.30
C LYS A 352 2.73 -9.49 25.37
N LEU A 353 2.78 -8.40 24.60
CA LEU A 353 3.88 -8.09 23.69
C LEU A 353 5.12 -7.54 24.39
N GLN A 354 4.95 -6.93 25.57
CA GLN A 354 6.03 -6.27 26.32
C GLN A 354 7.33 -7.10 26.41
N PRO A 355 7.32 -8.40 26.74
CA PRO A 355 8.55 -9.19 26.84
C PRO A 355 9.35 -9.30 25.54
N VAL A 356 8.69 -9.16 24.38
CA VAL A 356 9.32 -9.15 23.05
C VAL A 356 9.67 -7.73 22.64
N MET A 357 8.78 -6.78 22.93
CA MET A 357 8.91 -5.41 22.42
C MET A 357 9.92 -4.56 23.20
N GLU A 358 10.15 -4.82 24.49
CA GLU A 358 11.19 -4.15 25.27
C GLU A 358 12.61 -4.43 24.74
N PRO A 359 13.06 -5.69 24.59
CA PRO A 359 14.37 -5.97 24.00
C PRO A 359 14.45 -5.50 22.54
N TYR A 360 13.36 -5.56 21.78
CA TYR A 360 13.32 -5.01 20.42
C TYR A 360 13.54 -3.49 20.40
N LEU A 361 12.88 -2.75 21.30
CA LEU A 361 13.08 -1.31 21.48
C LEU A 361 14.51 -0.97 21.89
N ALA A 362 15.14 -1.80 22.72
CA ALA A 362 16.54 -1.62 23.07
C ALA A 362 17.49 -1.70 21.86
N GLN A 363 17.13 -2.45 20.80
CA GLN A 363 17.89 -2.44 19.54
C GLN A 363 17.74 -1.10 18.80
N VAL A 364 16.54 -0.51 18.80
CA VAL A 364 16.30 0.83 18.24
C VAL A 364 17.08 1.89 19.02
N ASP A 365 17.09 1.78 20.34
CA ASP A 365 17.78 2.71 21.23
C ASP A 365 19.30 2.74 21.01
N ARG A 366 19.92 1.60 20.67
CA ARG A 366 21.35 1.55 20.31
C ARG A 366 21.70 2.43 19.10
N LEU A 367 20.73 2.73 18.24
CA LEU A 367 20.91 3.53 17.02
C LEU A 367 20.49 4.99 17.20
N LEU A 368 19.78 5.30 18.29
CA LEU A 368 19.38 6.67 18.60
C LEU A 368 20.56 7.43 19.22
N ALA A 369 20.60 8.73 18.90
CA ALA A 369 21.50 9.68 19.56
C ALA A 369 21.14 9.78 21.06
N ASP A 370 22.16 9.72 21.91
CA ASP A 370 22.05 10.10 23.33
C ASP A 370 21.77 11.61 23.50
#